data_AF-A0A2H6DMB5-F1
#
_entry.id   AF-A0A2H6DMB5-F1
#
_cell.length_a   1.000
_cell.length_b   1.000
_cell.length_c   1.000
_cell.angle_alpha   90.00
_cell.angle_beta   90.00
_cell.angle_gamma   90.00
#
_symmetry.space_group_name_H-M   'P 1'
#
loop_
_entity.id
_entity.type
_entity.pdbx_description
1 polymer ?
#
loop_
_entity_poly.entity_id
_entity_poly.type
_entity_poly.pdbx_seq_one_letter_code
_entity_poly.pdbx_strand_id
1 'polypeptide(L)'
;MILSYSSVFATFIQCLLILLLVQLLLNFESKKITITPQFLYTMGLLFFIRLVIPVEFGISITIPSTEIMPTIFHFLRYQLFNINHLSITIGKLLVVIVLLGAGHKLFHFIRKNVILLRYIRSKNIKKQNWKMPNHKRINFSYIKTARVNSPAVYGIKNPFILLPKDMSFSDKEFNYITFHELTHYQKGDTLFTFLFELLTCFYWWNPLLFLFKKQMNKIIELRVDNELLKTLNPEQYIEYNVVK
;
A
#
# COMPACT_ATOMS: atom_id res chain seq x y z
N MET A 1 29.55 -1.38 -4.68
CA MET A 1 28.17 -1.10 -5.14
C MET A 1 28.10 0.38 -5.47
N ILE A 2 28.14 0.76 -6.75
CA ILE A 2 28.19 2.16 -7.18
C ILE A 2 26.78 2.54 -7.66
N LEU A 3 26.15 3.48 -6.96
CA LEU A 3 24.92 4.12 -7.45
C LEU A 3 25.32 5.03 -8.63
N SER A 4 25.14 4.54 -9.85
CA SER A 4 25.28 5.35 -11.07
C SER A 4 23.92 5.88 -11.48
N TYR A 5 23.88 7.00 -12.21
CA TYR A 5 22.59 7.45 -12.78
C TYR A 5 22.00 6.41 -13.74
N SER A 6 22.81 5.55 -14.35
CA SER A 6 22.32 4.45 -15.20
C SER A 6 21.58 3.39 -14.38
N SER A 7 22.04 3.05 -13.17
CA SER A 7 21.32 2.13 -12.29
C SER A 7 20.05 2.74 -11.70
N VAL A 8 20.08 4.04 -11.36
CA VAL A 8 18.86 4.78 -10.97
C VAL A 8 17.84 4.84 -12.12
N PHE A 9 18.28 5.06 -13.35
CA PHE A 9 17.40 5.06 -14.51
C PHE A 9 16.87 3.66 -14.84
N ALA A 10 17.73 2.64 -14.82
CA ALA A 10 17.33 1.25 -15.06
C ALA A 10 16.30 0.76 -14.03
N THR A 11 16.53 1.05 -12.74
CA THR A 11 15.55 0.76 -11.68
C THR A 11 14.25 1.51 -11.91
N PHE A 12 14.28 2.78 -12.32
CA PHE A 12 13.08 3.53 -12.67
C PHE A 12 12.29 2.91 -13.83
N ILE A 13 12.94 2.58 -14.94
CA ILE A 13 12.32 1.92 -16.10
C ILE A 13 11.78 0.54 -15.72
N GLN A 14 12.53 -0.24 -14.94
CA GLN A 14 12.08 -1.53 -14.45
C GLN A 14 10.82 -1.39 -13.57
N CYS A 15 10.77 -0.39 -12.68
CA CYS A 15 9.59 -0.10 -11.87
C CYS A 15 8.38 0.25 -12.75
N LEU A 16 8.56 1.08 -13.79
CA LEU A 16 7.50 1.42 -14.73
C LEU A 16 6.97 0.20 -15.49
N LEU A 17 7.85 -0.65 -16.03
CA LEU A 17 7.49 -1.86 -16.77
C LEU A 17 6.74 -2.86 -15.89
N ILE A 18 7.19 -3.04 -14.65
CA ILE A 18 6.52 -3.88 -13.65
C ILE A 18 5.12 -3.35 -13.34
N LEU A 19 4.98 -2.05 -13.09
CA LEU A 19 3.69 -1.42 -12.81
C LEU A 19 2.72 -1.56 -13.99
N LEU A 20 3.22 -1.43 -15.21
CA LEU A 20 2.45 -1.64 -16.44
C LEU A 20 2.00 -3.11 -16.57
N LEU A 21 2.90 -4.07 -16.32
CA LEU A 21 2.59 -5.49 -16.40
C LEU A 21 1.51 -5.89 -15.39
N VAL A 22 1.61 -5.39 -14.14
CA VAL A 22 0.57 -5.60 -13.13
C VAL A 22 -0.77 -5.00 -13.56
N GLN A 23 -0.75 -3.76 -14.08
CA GLN A 23 -1.95 -3.09 -14.58
C GLN A 23 -2.62 -3.92 -15.69
N LEU A 24 -1.83 -4.50 -16.60
CA LEU A 24 -2.33 -5.35 -17.68
C LEU A 24 -2.96 -6.61 -17.10
N LEU A 25 -2.24 -7.38 -16.27
CA LEU A 25 -2.76 -8.61 -15.66
C LEU A 25 -4.09 -8.37 -14.94
N LEU A 26 -4.19 -7.28 -14.18
CA LEU A 26 -5.40 -6.95 -13.43
C LEU A 26 -6.53 -6.41 -14.31
N ASN A 27 -6.23 -5.79 -15.45
CA ASN A 27 -7.25 -5.42 -16.43
C ASN A 27 -7.76 -6.64 -17.21
N PHE A 28 -6.90 -7.65 -17.43
CA PHE A 28 -7.28 -8.93 -18.04
C PHE A 28 -8.23 -9.75 -17.14
N GLU A 29 -8.06 -9.68 -15.82
CA GLU A 29 -9.00 -10.30 -14.86
C GLU A 29 -10.43 -9.80 -15.00
N SER A 30 -10.62 -8.50 -15.30
CA SER A 30 -11.96 -7.96 -15.55
C SER A 30 -12.65 -8.57 -16.79
N LYS A 31 -11.90 -9.33 -17.61
CA LYS A 31 -12.30 -9.77 -18.96
C LYS A 31 -12.20 -11.29 -19.21
N LYS A 32 -12.28 -12.15 -18.18
CA LYS A 32 -12.50 -13.64 -18.26
C LYS A 32 -11.27 -14.55 -18.06
N ILE A 33 -10.40 -14.30 -17.07
CA ILE A 33 -9.45 -15.33 -16.60
C ILE A 33 -9.76 -15.63 -15.13
N THR A 34 -9.80 -16.91 -14.77
CA THR A 34 -10.08 -17.37 -13.40
C THR A 34 -8.81 -17.32 -12.54
N ILE A 35 -8.11 -16.17 -12.46
CA ILE A 35 -6.95 -16.08 -11.57
C ILE A 35 -7.45 -15.90 -10.13
N THR A 36 -6.88 -16.67 -9.21
CA THR A 36 -7.23 -16.54 -7.80
C THR A 36 -6.72 -15.20 -7.24
N PRO A 37 -7.51 -14.46 -6.44
CA PRO A 37 -7.04 -13.23 -5.78
C PRO A 37 -5.77 -13.44 -4.93
N GLN A 38 -5.57 -14.67 -4.41
CA GLN A 38 -4.34 -15.03 -3.71
C GLN A 38 -3.10 -14.95 -4.62
N PHE A 39 -3.17 -15.46 -5.86
CA PHE A 39 -2.06 -15.40 -6.80
C PHE A 39 -1.74 -13.96 -7.21
N LEU A 40 -2.77 -13.14 -7.46
CA LEU A 40 -2.57 -11.73 -7.79
C LEU A 40 -1.94 -10.97 -6.61
N TYR A 41 -2.36 -11.29 -5.38
CA TYR A 41 -1.77 -10.71 -4.18
C TYR A 41 -0.28 -11.09 -4.04
N THR A 42 0.09 -12.35 -4.25
CA THR A 42 1.50 -12.78 -4.13
C THR A 42 2.37 -12.13 -5.21
N MET A 43 1.90 -12.03 -6.44
CA MET A 43 2.59 -11.27 -7.50
C MET A 43 2.75 -9.80 -7.09
N GLY A 44 1.67 -9.16 -6.66
CA GLY A 44 1.70 -7.79 -6.14
C GLY A 44 2.68 -7.58 -5.00
N LEU A 45 2.79 -8.54 -4.07
CA LEU A 45 3.73 -8.50 -2.96
C LEU A 45 5.19 -8.58 -3.43
N LEU A 46 5.50 -9.45 -4.39
CA LEU A 46 6.85 -9.52 -4.98
C LEU A 46 7.25 -8.20 -5.64
N PHE A 47 6.31 -7.58 -6.36
CA PHE A 47 6.53 -6.26 -6.95
C PHE A 47 6.71 -5.17 -5.89
N PHE A 48 5.91 -5.20 -4.83
CA PHE A 48 6.08 -4.30 -3.70
C PHE A 48 7.48 -4.42 -3.07
N ILE A 49 7.96 -5.64 -2.83
CA ILE A 49 9.31 -5.89 -2.30
C ILE A 49 10.38 -5.34 -3.25
N ARG A 50 10.20 -5.54 -4.56
CA ARG A 50 11.14 -5.03 -5.59
C ARG A 50 11.20 -3.49 -5.61
N LEU A 51 10.08 -2.80 -5.37
CA LEU A 51 10.06 -1.34 -5.27
C LEU A 51 10.78 -0.84 -4.01
N VAL A 52 10.66 -1.55 -2.89
CA VAL A 52 11.35 -1.21 -1.64
C VAL A 52 12.86 -1.47 -1.74
N ILE A 53 13.25 -2.51 -2.48
CA ILE A 53 14.64 -2.95 -2.62
C ILE A 53 15.05 -2.89 -4.10
N PRO A 54 15.40 -1.69 -4.63
CA PRO A 54 15.84 -1.53 -6.01
C PRO A 54 17.32 -1.95 -6.16
N VAL A 55 17.64 -3.18 -5.77
CA VAL A 55 19.00 -3.72 -5.88
C VAL A 55 19.15 -4.44 -7.22
N GLU A 56 20.19 -4.09 -7.96
CA GLU A 56 20.61 -4.84 -9.14
C GLU A 56 21.24 -6.15 -8.68
N PHE A 57 20.60 -7.27 -9.02
CA PHE A 57 21.22 -8.58 -8.85
C PHE A 57 22.30 -8.74 -9.91
N GLY A 58 23.42 -9.41 -9.59
CA GLY A 58 24.61 -9.50 -10.44
C GLY A 58 24.44 -10.18 -11.80
N ILE A 59 23.22 -10.59 -12.17
CA ILE A 59 22.84 -11.13 -13.48
C ILE A 59 22.18 -10.01 -14.30
N SER A 60 22.91 -8.91 -14.51
CA SER A 60 22.41 -7.78 -15.30
C SER A 60 23.06 -7.78 -16.69
N ILE A 61 22.26 -8.02 -17.73
CA ILE A 61 22.70 -7.74 -19.11
C ILE A 61 22.66 -6.23 -19.31
N THR A 62 23.82 -5.62 -19.49
CA THR A 62 23.89 -4.18 -19.79
C THR A 62 23.62 -3.98 -21.27
N ILE A 63 22.46 -3.43 -21.61
CA ILE A 63 22.14 -3.06 -22.99
C ILE A 63 22.76 -1.69 -23.25
N PRO A 64 23.75 -1.58 -24.16
CA PRO A 64 24.35 -0.30 -24.48
C PRO A 64 23.31 0.60 -25.16
N SER A 65 23.22 1.85 -24.70
CA SER A 65 22.35 2.86 -25.30
C SER A 65 23.22 4.00 -25.82
N THR A 66 23.20 4.20 -27.14
CA THR A 66 24.03 5.20 -27.83
C THR A 66 23.39 6.58 -27.87
N GLU A 67 22.06 6.66 -27.87
CA GLU A 67 21.33 7.93 -28.08
C GLU A 67 20.58 8.41 -26.83
N ILE A 68 19.73 7.54 -26.26
CA ILE A 68 18.78 7.92 -25.20
C ILE A 68 19.52 8.23 -23.90
N MET A 69 20.32 7.28 -23.43
CA MET A 69 20.99 7.39 -22.14
C MET A 69 21.98 8.57 -22.12
N PRO A 70 22.88 8.76 -23.13
CA PRO A 70 23.80 9.90 -23.15
C PRO A 70 23.09 11.26 -23.16
N THR A 71 21.98 11.39 -23.90
CA THR A 71 21.19 12.64 -23.93
C THR A 71 20.61 12.98 -22.56
N ILE A 72 20.03 11.99 -21.87
CA ILE A 72 19.52 12.16 -20.50
C ILE A 72 20.66 12.53 -19.54
N PHE A 73 21.81 11.88 -19.65
CA PHE A 73 22.98 12.21 -18.84
C PHE A 73 23.47 13.63 -19.07
N HIS A 74 23.54 14.07 -20.33
CA HIS A 74 23.93 15.41 -20.69
C HIS A 74 22.97 16.44 -20.08
N PHE A 75 21.67 16.21 -20.20
CA PHE A 75 20.65 17.06 -19.56
C PHE A 75 20.80 17.08 -18.03
N LEU A 76 20.89 15.92 -17.37
CA LEU A 76 21.01 15.85 -15.90
C LEU A 76 22.32 16.44 -15.36
N ARG A 77 23.40 16.39 -16.16
CA ARG A 77 24.71 16.96 -15.81
C ARG A 77 24.88 18.41 -16.27
N TYR A 78 23.92 18.96 -17.00
CA TYR A 78 23.94 20.36 -17.40
C TYR A 78 24.09 21.25 -16.17
N GLN A 79 25.15 22.05 -16.16
CA GLN A 79 25.50 22.92 -15.05
C GLN A 79 24.77 24.25 -15.22
N LEU A 80 23.99 24.62 -14.21
CA LEU A 80 23.24 25.89 -14.23
C LEU A 80 24.10 27.03 -13.70
N PHE A 81 24.63 26.86 -12.48
CA PHE A 81 25.44 27.88 -11.81
C PHE A 81 26.50 27.20 -10.94
N ASN A 82 27.60 27.91 -10.69
CA ASN A 82 28.66 27.48 -9.79
C ASN A 82 28.63 28.36 -8.54
N ILE A 83 28.45 27.75 -7.36
CA ILE A 83 28.55 28.46 -6.09
C ILE A 83 29.77 27.90 -5.38
N ASN A 84 30.84 28.69 -5.32
CA ASN A 84 32.15 28.31 -4.79
C ASN A 84 32.68 27.01 -5.44
N HIS A 85 32.76 25.91 -4.68
CA HIS A 85 33.24 24.60 -5.14
C HIS A 85 32.12 23.62 -5.52
N LEU A 86 30.85 24.06 -5.48
CA LEU A 86 29.68 23.22 -5.76
C LEU A 86 29.07 23.59 -7.12
N SER A 87 29.26 22.70 -8.09
CA SER A 87 28.53 22.76 -9.36
C SER A 87 27.08 22.30 -9.16
N ILE A 88 26.13 23.22 -9.32
CA ILE A 88 24.71 22.89 -9.28
C ILE A 88 24.29 22.43 -10.67
N THR A 89 24.02 21.13 -10.79
CA THR A 89 23.49 20.53 -12.02
C THR A 89 21.97 20.36 -11.92
N ILE A 90 21.29 20.23 -13.06
CA ILE A 90 19.85 19.94 -13.12
C ILE A 90 19.51 18.68 -12.29
N GLY A 91 20.32 17.62 -12.40
CA GLY A 91 20.11 16.39 -11.65
C GLY A 91 20.13 16.58 -10.13
N LYS A 92 21.05 17.40 -9.61
CA LYS A 92 21.10 17.69 -8.16
C LYS A 92 19.85 18.45 -7.70
N LEU A 93 19.36 19.41 -8.49
CA LEU A 93 18.13 20.13 -8.19
C LEU A 93 16.91 19.21 -8.17
N LEU A 94 16.78 18.31 -9.16
CA LEU A 94 15.69 17.34 -9.20
C LEU A 94 15.70 16.41 -7.98
N VAL A 95 16.88 15.94 -7.55
CA VAL A 95 17.02 15.15 -6.33
C VAL A 95 16.54 15.94 -5.11
N VAL A 96 16.93 17.21 -4.97
CA VAL A 96 16.46 18.07 -3.88
C VAL A 96 14.92 18.22 -3.91
N ILE A 97 14.33 18.47 -5.07
CA ILE A 97 12.86 18.58 -5.24
C ILE A 97 12.16 17.28 -4.81
N VAL A 98 12.67 16.13 -5.25
CA VAL A 98 12.12 14.81 -4.89
C VAL A 98 12.20 14.57 -3.38
N LEU A 99 13.35 14.88 -2.77
CA LEU A 99 13.55 14.74 -1.33
C LEU A 99 12.65 15.67 -0.51
N LEU A 100 12.50 16.93 -0.92
CA LEU A 100 11.60 17.88 -0.27
C LEU A 100 10.14 17.42 -0.36
N GLY A 101 9.69 16.97 -1.54
CA GLY A 101 8.35 16.43 -1.73
C GLY A 101 8.11 15.17 -0.88
N ALA A 102 9.09 14.26 -0.82
CA ALA A 102 9.02 13.07 0.01
C ALA A 102 8.97 13.41 1.51
N GLY A 103 9.79 14.37 1.96
CA GLY A 103 9.79 14.87 3.33
C GLY A 103 8.44 15.49 3.72
N HIS A 104 7.85 16.32 2.84
CA HIS A 104 6.53 16.90 3.07
C HIS A 104 5.43 15.84 3.18
N LYS A 105 5.40 14.86 2.25
CA LYS A 105 4.43 13.76 2.28
C LYS A 105 4.61 12.87 3.53
N LEU A 106 5.85 12.56 3.89
CA LEU A 106 6.18 11.80 5.09
C LEU A 106 5.75 12.52 6.36
N PHE A 107 6.02 13.82 6.47
CA PHE A 107 5.56 14.64 7.60
C PHE A 107 4.04 14.62 7.73
N HIS A 108 3.33 14.81 6.62
CA HIS A 108 1.87 14.72 6.61
C HIS A 108 1.38 13.33 7.06
N PHE A 109 1.97 12.26 6.54
CA PHE A 109 1.66 10.88 6.91
C PHE A 109 1.88 10.60 8.41
N ILE A 110 3.03 11.03 8.95
CA ILE A 110 3.36 10.88 10.38
C ILE A 110 2.36 11.67 11.23
N ARG A 111 2.09 12.93 10.91
CA ARG A 111 1.13 13.76 11.66
C ARG A 111 -0.26 13.14 11.68
N LYS A 112 -0.77 12.68 10.52
CA LYS A 112 -2.08 12.02 10.43
C LYS A 112 -2.15 10.80 11.35
N ASN A 113 -1.13 9.93 11.31
CA ASN A 113 -1.07 8.74 12.16
C ASN A 113 -0.93 9.07 13.65
N VAL A 114 -0.12 10.07 14.01
CA VAL A 114 0.04 10.52 15.40
C VAL A 114 -1.27 11.08 15.96
N ILE A 115 -1.99 11.90 15.18
CA ILE A 115 -3.29 12.47 15.59
C ILE A 115 -4.34 11.37 15.76
N LEU A 116 -4.37 10.38 14.86
CA LEU A 116 -5.27 9.23 14.97
C LEU A 116 -4.95 8.39 16.20
N LEU A 117 -3.67 8.07 16.43
CA LEU A 117 -3.22 7.30 17.60
C LEU A 117 -3.54 8.01 18.91
N ARG A 118 -3.30 9.33 19.00
CA ARG A 118 -3.64 10.14 20.19
C ARG A 118 -5.16 10.12 20.45
N TYR A 119 -5.96 10.25 19.40
CA TYR A 119 -7.42 10.17 19.51
C TYR A 119 -7.88 8.80 20.02
N ILE A 120 -7.36 7.72 19.44
CA ILE A 120 -7.68 6.35 19.89
C ILE A 120 -7.30 6.14 21.36
N ARG A 121 -6.08 6.56 21.75
CA ARG A 121 -5.60 6.44 23.13
C ARG A 121 -6.36 7.31 24.14
N SER A 122 -6.91 8.44 23.71
CA SER A 122 -7.71 9.32 24.58
C SER A 122 -9.05 8.72 24.98
N LYS A 123 -9.52 7.71 24.24
CA LYS A 123 -10.79 7.04 24.50
C LYS A 123 -10.56 5.88 25.45
N ASN A 124 -11.35 5.81 26.52
CA ASN A 124 -11.29 4.72 27.49
C ASN A 124 -12.07 3.50 26.96
N ILE A 125 -11.40 2.65 26.19
CA ILE A 125 -12.06 1.61 25.40
C ILE A 125 -11.84 0.24 26.04
N LYS A 126 -12.95 -0.49 26.21
CA LYS A 126 -12.89 -1.86 26.69
C LYS A 126 -12.37 -2.78 25.60
N LYS A 127 -11.43 -3.66 25.96
CA LYS A 127 -10.99 -4.74 25.09
C LYS A 127 -12.08 -5.80 24.99
N GLN A 128 -12.29 -6.29 23.79
CA GLN A 128 -13.14 -7.42 23.49
C GLN A 128 -12.28 -8.59 23.02
N ASN A 129 -12.78 -9.81 23.23
CA ASN A 129 -12.13 -11.03 22.76
C ASN A 129 -12.99 -11.63 21.66
N TRP A 130 -12.37 -11.89 20.51
CA TRP A 130 -13.01 -12.58 19.40
C TRP A 130 -12.32 -13.92 19.16
N LYS A 131 -13.13 -14.98 18.99
CA LYS A 131 -12.64 -16.31 18.60
C LYS A 131 -12.80 -16.47 17.09
N MET A 132 -11.67 -16.51 16.39
CA MET A 132 -11.67 -16.77 14.95
C MET A 132 -12.06 -18.23 14.65
N PRO A 133 -12.54 -18.53 13.43
CA PRO A 133 -12.83 -19.89 12.98
C PRO A 133 -11.62 -20.83 13.10
N ASN A 134 -10.40 -20.31 12.90
CA ASN A 134 -9.16 -21.08 13.10
C ASN A 134 -8.72 -21.20 14.56
N HIS A 135 -9.65 -21.04 15.52
CA HIS A 135 -9.47 -21.13 16.97
C HIS A 135 -8.50 -20.12 17.60
N LYS A 136 -7.89 -19.22 16.82
CA LYS A 136 -7.07 -18.12 17.36
C LYS A 136 -7.97 -17.08 18.04
N ARG A 137 -7.60 -16.69 19.26
CA ARG A 137 -8.27 -15.59 19.98
C ARG A 137 -7.56 -14.28 19.69
N ILE A 138 -8.33 -13.28 19.28
CA ILE A 138 -7.84 -11.94 18.99
C ILE A 138 -8.49 -10.98 19.98
N ASN A 139 -7.66 -10.28 20.75
CA ASN A 139 -8.13 -9.17 21.56
C ASN A 139 -8.16 -7.92 20.69
N PHE A 140 -9.32 -7.29 20.58
CA PHE A 140 -9.49 -6.07 19.80
C PHE A 140 -10.24 -5.02 20.61
N SER A 141 -10.33 -3.81 20.08
CA SER A 141 -11.11 -2.71 20.64
C SER A 141 -11.79 -2.00 19.49
N TYR A 142 -12.93 -1.35 19.74
CA TYR A 142 -13.60 -0.58 18.70
C TYR A 142 -14.12 0.74 19.22
N ILE A 143 -14.32 1.70 18.32
CA ILE A 143 -15.03 2.96 18.59
C ILE A 143 -15.90 3.36 17.42
N LYS A 144 -16.99 4.05 17.72
CA LYS A 144 -17.74 4.81 16.74
C LYS A 144 -17.14 6.21 16.59
N THR A 145 -16.89 6.65 15.35
CA THR A 145 -16.22 7.93 15.07
C THR A 145 -16.66 8.50 13.73
N ALA A 146 -16.77 9.83 13.65
CA ALA A 146 -17.06 10.54 12.39
C ALA A 146 -15.80 10.71 11.50
N ARG A 147 -14.69 10.05 11.85
CA ARG A 147 -13.42 10.11 11.10
C ARG A 147 -13.32 9.05 10.00
N VAL A 148 -14.26 8.10 9.95
CA VAL A 148 -14.34 7.06 8.92
C VAL A 148 -15.77 6.98 8.42
N ASN A 149 -15.92 6.73 7.12
CA ASN A 149 -17.23 6.59 6.46
C ASN A 149 -17.62 5.12 6.27
N SER A 150 -16.65 4.21 6.39
CA SER A 150 -16.85 2.75 6.39
C SER A 150 -16.14 2.16 7.61
N PRO A 151 -16.52 0.94 8.05
CA PRO A 151 -15.71 0.16 8.97
C PRO A 151 -14.27 0.05 8.46
N ALA A 152 -13.31 0.07 9.39
CA ALA A 152 -11.90 -0.12 9.07
C ALA A 152 -11.11 -0.57 10.30
N VAL A 153 -10.20 -1.52 10.10
CA VAL A 153 -9.24 -1.93 11.13
C VAL A 153 -7.96 -1.09 11.09
N TYR A 154 -7.48 -0.72 12.27
CA TYR A 154 -6.24 0.01 12.48
C TYR A 154 -5.35 -0.69 13.52
N GLY A 155 -4.04 -0.51 13.41
CA GLY A 155 -3.05 -1.03 14.34
C GLY A 155 -2.40 -2.35 13.92
N ILE A 156 -1.11 -2.50 14.24
CA ILE A 156 -0.29 -3.66 13.81
C ILE A 156 -0.24 -4.76 14.88
N LYS A 157 -0.15 -4.41 16.17
CA LYS A 157 -0.04 -5.36 17.29
C LYS A 157 -1.34 -5.58 18.05
N ASN A 158 -2.17 -4.55 18.12
CA ASN A 158 -3.45 -4.56 18.81
C ASN A 158 -4.48 -4.02 17.82
N PRO A 159 -5.33 -4.87 17.22
CA PRO A 159 -6.31 -4.44 16.25
C PRO A 159 -7.35 -3.55 16.88
N PHE A 160 -7.71 -2.51 16.14
CA PHE A 160 -8.60 -1.48 16.57
C PHE A 160 -9.61 -1.16 15.46
N ILE A 161 -10.87 -1.48 15.67
CA ILE A 161 -11.91 -1.32 14.66
C ILE A 161 -12.53 0.08 14.79
N LEU A 162 -12.45 0.86 13.73
CA LEU A 162 -13.11 2.15 13.60
C LEU A 162 -14.44 1.91 12.91
N LEU A 163 -15.53 2.26 13.58
CA LEU A 163 -16.87 2.21 13.01
C LEU A 163 -17.37 3.62 12.69
N PRO A 164 -18.09 3.82 11.57
CA PRO A 164 -18.75 5.08 11.29
C PRO A 164 -19.73 5.45 12.41
N LYS A 165 -19.76 6.72 12.80
CA LYS A 165 -20.67 7.19 13.87
C LYS A 165 -22.14 7.06 13.47
N ASP A 166 -22.42 7.26 12.19
CA ASP A 166 -23.77 7.39 11.66
C ASP A 166 -24.40 6.05 11.25
N MET A 167 -23.66 4.94 11.39
CA MET A 167 -24.18 3.59 11.16
C MET A 167 -24.58 2.91 12.48
N SER A 168 -25.79 2.40 12.50
CA SER A 168 -26.28 1.46 13.52
C SER A 168 -26.16 0.04 12.98
N PHE A 169 -25.59 -0.85 13.79
CA PHE A 169 -25.47 -2.27 13.46
C PHE A 169 -26.22 -3.04 14.54
N SER A 170 -27.02 -4.01 14.12
CA SER A 170 -27.49 -5.09 14.99
C SER A 170 -26.29 -5.94 15.45
N ASP A 171 -26.48 -6.76 16.48
CA ASP A 171 -25.42 -7.63 16.99
C ASP A 171 -24.89 -8.60 15.91
N LYS A 172 -25.76 -9.07 15.02
CA LYS A 172 -25.37 -9.93 13.89
C LYS A 172 -24.50 -9.17 12.88
N GLU A 173 -24.93 -7.99 12.47
CA GLU A 173 -24.19 -7.15 11.52
C GLU A 173 -22.83 -6.74 12.08
N PHE A 174 -22.77 -6.37 13.36
CA PHE A 174 -21.52 -6.07 14.04
C PHE A 174 -20.58 -7.28 14.06
N ASN A 175 -21.09 -8.50 14.25
CA ASN A 175 -20.30 -9.73 14.19
C ASN A 175 -19.73 -9.97 12.79
N TYR A 176 -20.50 -9.74 11.73
CA TYR A 176 -20.02 -9.87 10.35
C TYR A 176 -18.92 -8.86 10.03
N ILE A 177 -19.13 -7.58 10.36
CA ILE A 177 -18.12 -6.53 10.17
C ILE A 177 -16.87 -6.85 10.99
N THR A 178 -17.03 -7.24 12.25
CA THR A 178 -15.89 -7.60 13.11
C THR A 178 -15.11 -8.76 12.52
N PHE A 179 -15.79 -9.80 12.01
CA PHE A 179 -15.13 -10.93 11.38
C PHE A 179 -14.35 -10.52 10.12
N HIS A 180 -14.93 -9.67 9.27
CA HIS A 180 -14.26 -9.11 8.09
C HIS A 180 -13.01 -8.31 8.45
N GLU A 181 -13.15 -7.33 9.34
CA GLU A 181 -12.06 -6.43 9.76
C GLU A 181 -10.94 -7.18 10.50
N LEU A 182 -11.28 -8.18 11.32
CA LEU A 182 -10.28 -9.03 11.98
C LEU A 182 -9.60 -9.99 10.99
N THR A 183 -10.25 -10.35 9.89
CA THR A 183 -9.63 -11.14 8.82
C THR A 183 -8.53 -10.34 8.12
N HIS A 184 -8.76 -9.05 7.83
CA HIS A 184 -7.71 -8.15 7.34
C HIS A 184 -6.51 -8.09 8.30
N TYR A 185 -6.79 -7.91 9.59
CA TYR A 185 -5.74 -7.89 10.61
C TYR A 185 -4.95 -9.20 10.65
N GLN A 186 -5.64 -10.35 10.67
CA GLN A 186 -5.02 -11.66 10.72
C GLN A 186 -4.13 -11.96 9.50
N LYS A 187 -4.51 -11.44 8.32
CA LYS A 187 -3.73 -11.58 7.09
C LYS A 187 -2.61 -10.55 6.95
N GLY A 188 -2.47 -9.61 7.90
CA GLY A 188 -1.43 -8.59 7.90
C GLY A 188 -1.70 -7.42 6.95
N ASP A 189 -2.94 -7.24 6.50
CA ASP A 189 -3.29 -6.21 5.52
C ASP A 189 -3.09 -4.80 6.04
N THR A 190 -3.32 -4.59 7.34
CA THR A 190 -3.06 -3.31 7.99
C THR A 190 -1.57 -2.91 7.92
N LEU A 191 -0.66 -3.90 8.06
CA LEU A 191 0.78 -3.64 7.92
C LEU A 191 1.14 -3.39 6.46
N PHE A 192 0.63 -4.22 5.54
CA PHE A 192 0.91 -4.07 4.12
C PHE A 192 0.43 -2.70 3.60
N THR A 193 -0.81 -2.31 3.89
CA THR A 193 -1.35 -0.99 3.50
C THR A 193 -0.58 0.16 4.13
N PHE A 194 -0.13 0.03 5.40
CA PHE A 194 0.73 1.03 6.04
C PHE A 194 2.08 1.19 5.33
N LEU A 195 2.76 0.09 5.02
CA LEU A 195 4.03 0.10 4.29
C LEU A 195 3.84 0.67 2.87
N PHE A 196 2.70 0.37 2.23
CA PHE A 196 2.37 0.92 0.93
C PHE A 196 2.16 2.43 0.94
N GLU A 197 1.44 2.95 1.94
CA GLU A 197 1.32 4.41 2.13
C GLU A 197 2.68 5.07 2.33
N LEU A 198 3.56 4.45 3.11
CA LEU A 198 4.92 4.92 3.29
C LEU A 198 5.71 4.95 1.96
N LEU A 199 5.58 3.89 1.15
CA LEU A 199 6.19 3.83 -0.18
C LEU A 199 5.68 4.97 -1.09
N THR A 200 4.38 5.27 -1.04
CA THR A 200 3.80 6.40 -1.82
C THR A 200 4.34 7.77 -1.40
N CYS A 201 4.87 7.92 -0.18
CA CYS A 201 5.54 9.15 0.23
C CYS A 201 6.86 9.35 -0.53
N PHE A 202 7.65 8.28 -0.71
CA PHE A 202 8.93 8.35 -1.43
C PHE A 202 8.75 8.48 -2.94
N TYR A 203 7.73 7.81 -3.48
CA TYR A 203 7.39 7.82 -4.91
C TYR A 203 6.20 8.73 -5.21
N TRP A 204 6.06 9.84 -4.48
CA TRP A 204 4.92 10.75 -4.57
C TRP A 204 4.68 11.32 -5.97
N TRP A 205 5.74 11.39 -6.77
CA TRP A 205 5.76 11.89 -8.14
C TRP A 205 5.35 10.82 -9.17
N ASN A 206 5.17 9.56 -8.76
CA ASN A 206 4.83 8.45 -9.65
C ASN A 206 3.31 8.15 -9.62
N PRO A 207 2.52 8.61 -10.61
CA PRO A 207 1.07 8.37 -10.65
C PRO A 207 0.71 6.86 -10.74
N LEU A 208 1.57 6.05 -11.37
CA LEU A 208 1.31 4.61 -11.54
C LEU A 208 1.33 3.86 -10.21
N LEU A 209 2.11 4.33 -9.22
CA LEU A 209 2.11 3.73 -7.90
C LEU A 209 0.75 3.88 -7.20
N PHE A 210 0.04 4.98 -7.41
CA PHE A 210 -1.31 5.17 -6.85
C PHE A 210 -2.34 4.28 -7.54
N LEU A 211 -2.21 4.03 -8.84
CA LEU A 211 -3.02 3.05 -9.56
C LEU A 211 -2.77 1.64 -9.05
N PHE A 212 -1.50 1.27 -8.85
CA PHE A 212 -1.12 -0.02 -8.28
C PHE A 212 -1.65 -0.19 -6.86
N LYS A 213 -1.56 0.84 -6.02
CA LYS A 213 -2.17 0.84 -4.68
C LYS A 213 -3.68 0.57 -4.72
N LYS A 214 -4.41 1.29 -5.59
CA LYS A 214 -5.87 1.12 -5.75
C LYS A 214 -6.22 -0.32 -6.15
N GLN A 215 -5.42 -0.91 -7.02
CA GLN A 215 -5.58 -2.29 -7.46
C GLN A 215 -5.26 -3.30 -6.36
N MET A 216 -4.15 -3.12 -5.64
CA MET A 216 -3.79 -3.97 -4.53
C MET A 216 -4.87 -3.97 -3.45
N ASN A 217 -5.45 -2.81 -3.15
CA ASN A 217 -6.58 -2.73 -2.21
C ASN A 217 -7.77 -3.57 -2.70
N LYS A 218 -8.13 -3.51 -3.99
CA LYS A 218 -9.19 -4.37 -4.54
C LYS A 218 -8.87 -5.86 -4.44
N ILE A 219 -7.63 -6.26 -4.73
CA ILE A 219 -7.20 -7.66 -4.62
C ILE A 219 -7.27 -8.13 -3.16
N ILE A 220 -6.88 -7.28 -2.21
CA ILE A 220 -6.95 -7.55 -0.78
C ILE A 220 -8.40 -7.78 -0.34
N GLU A 221 -9.32 -6.91 -0.75
CA GLU A 221 -10.76 -7.07 -0.53
C GLU A 221 -11.28 -8.39 -1.08
N LEU A 222 -11.02 -8.69 -2.36
CA LEU A 222 -11.43 -9.93 -3.01
C LEU A 222 -10.86 -11.17 -2.31
N ARG A 223 -9.63 -11.07 -1.78
CA ARG A 223 -8.99 -12.16 -1.05
C ARG A 223 -9.66 -12.38 0.31
N VAL A 224 -10.06 -11.31 1.01
CA VAL A 224 -10.79 -11.43 2.27
C VAL A 224 -12.20 -11.97 2.03
N ASP A 225 -12.93 -11.46 1.04
CA ASP A 225 -14.26 -11.95 0.68
C ASP A 225 -14.22 -13.46 0.33
N ASN A 226 -13.20 -13.90 -0.43
CA ASN A 226 -12.98 -15.31 -0.72
C ASN A 226 -12.65 -16.17 0.52
N GLU A 227 -12.04 -15.60 1.56
CA GLU A 227 -11.78 -16.31 2.83
C GLU A 227 -13.09 -16.45 3.64
N LEU A 228 -13.90 -15.38 3.66
CA LEU A 228 -15.20 -15.38 4.33
C LEU A 228 -16.16 -16.38 3.69
N LEU A 229 -16.17 -16.49 2.35
CA LEU A 229 -16.95 -17.50 1.61
C LEU A 229 -16.64 -18.95 1.99
N LYS A 230 -15.41 -19.24 2.45
CA LYS A 230 -15.03 -20.59 2.89
C LYS A 230 -15.50 -20.91 4.31
N THR A 231 -15.89 -19.89 5.07
CA THR A 231 -16.24 -20.00 6.49
C THR A 231 -17.74 -19.82 6.70
N LEU A 232 -18.36 -18.88 5.99
CA LEU A 232 -19.77 -18.54 6.10
C LEU A 232 -20.61 -19.44 5.19
N ASN A 233 -21.78 -19.83 5.67
CA ASN A 233 -22.77 -20.51 4.83
C ASN A 233 -23.36 -19.50 3.81
N PRO A 234 -23.95 -19.96 2.69
CA PRO A 234 -24.45 -19.07 1.64
C PRO A 234 -25.41 -17.97 2.13
N GLU A 235 -26.33 -18.29 3.03
CA GLU A 235 -27.26 -17.33 3.64
C GLU A 235 -26.54 -16.25 4.44
N GLN A 236 -25.57 -16.64 5.27
CA GLN A 236 -24.77 -15.73 6.08
C GLN A 236 -23.89 -14.81 5.21
N TYR A 237 -23.42 -15.32 4.07
CA TYR A 237 -22.65 -14.51 3.12
C TYR A 237 -23.52 -13.47 2.41
N ILE A 238 -24.78 -13.80 2.10
CA ILE A 238 -25.75 -12.84 1.56
C ILE A 238 -26.04 -11.75 2.60
N GLU A 239 -26.31 -12.13 3.85
CA GLU A 239 -26.50 -11.18 4.95
C GLU A 239 -25.28 -10.26 5.12
N TYR A 240 -24.06 -10.82 5.08
CA TYR A 240 -22.82 -10.05 5.13
C TYR A 240 -22.70 -9.03 3.99
N ASN A 241 -23.01 -9.39 2.74
CA ASN A 241 -22.88 -8.49 1.60
C ASN A 241 -23.83 -7.29 1.62
N VAL A 242 -24.96 -7.39 2.35
CA VAL A 242 -25.89 -6.28 2.52
C VAL A 242 -25.34 -5.22 3.48
N VAL A 243 -24.44 -5.62 4.38
CA VAL A 243 -23.89 -4.81 5.47
C VAL A 243 -22.58 -4.13 5.08
N LYS A 244 -21.85 -4.69 4.10
CA LYS A 244 -20.57 -4.19 3.57
C LYS A 244 -20.75 -2.92 2.74
#